data_AF-A0A6G0IWZ5-F1
#
_entry.id   AF-A0A6G0IWZ5-F1
#
_cell.length_a   1.000
_cell.length_b   1.000
_cell.length_c   1.000
_cell.angle_alpha   90.00
_cell.angle_beta   90.00
_cell.angle_gamma   90.00
#
_symmetry.space_group_name_H-M   'P 1'
#
loop_
_entity.id
_entity.type
_entity.pdbx_description
1 polymer ?
#
loop_
_entity_poly.entity_id
_entity_poly.type
_entity_poly.pdbx_seq_one_letter_code
_entity_poly.pdbx_strand_id
1 'polypeptide(L)'
;MEIHTVADLSSWPEMDSQPLSLEESWRLRVASARVYSTVKNRDMERFEAALVFLENTYRLLPRLVAPIKHMKIMFGLKTMVIMWMLKQGRGMIDTVFKINQFFPSKLPQYQDHCNQHEMFLMRKNHLDFKALAQRLAMDKDKLQDYITNHMEEQYGEHYAQKVEDRLLQYLRKLETVLPGDTLH
;
A
#
# COMPACT_ATOMS: atom_id res chain seq x y z
N MET A 1 -29.21 2.42 -13.73
CA MET A 1 -28.41 2.16 -12.52
C MET A 1 -27.09 1.62 -13.01
N GLU A 2 -26.07 2.47 -13.06
CA GLU A 2 -24.78 2.14 -13.66
C GLU A 2 -23.95 1.27 -12.72
N ILE A 3 -23.59 0.08 -13.20
CA ILE A 3 -22.72 -0.86 -12.50
C ILE A 3 -21.30 -0.37 -12.75
N HIS A 4 -20.70 0.30 -11.76
CA HIS A 4 -19.30 0.70 -11.81
C HIS A 4 -18.40 -0.55 -11.74
N THR A 5 -18.11 -1.09 -12.92
CA THR A 5 -17.07 -2.09 -13.16
C THR A 5 -15.73 -1.35 -13.15
N VAL A 6 -14.86 -1.62 -12.18
CA VAL A 6 -13.58 -0.89 -12.06
C VAL A 6 -12.43 -1.83 -11.71
N ALA A 7 -11.47 -1.84 -12.65
CA ALA A 7 -10.05 -2.21 -12.61
C ALA A 7 -9.65 -3.69 -12.58
N ASP A 8 -8.92 -4.04 -13.64
CA ASP A 8 -8.34 -5.32 -14.04
C ASP A 8 -7.22 -5.79 -13.09
N LEU A 9 -7.30 -7.05 -12.64
CA LEU A 9 -6.32 -7.73 -11.79
C LEU A 9 -5.25 -8.48 -12.61
N SER A 10 -5.09 -8.14 -13.90
CA SER A 10 -4.28 -8.83 -14.93
C SER A 10 -2.78 -8.98 -14.66
N SER A 11 -2.25 -8.54 -13.51
CA SER A 11 -0.86 -8.79 -13.13
C SER A 11 -0.61 -10.20 -12.57
N TRP A 12 -1.62 -11.08 -12.50
CA TRP A 12 -1.48 -12.43 -11.94
C TRP A 12 -1.99 -13.51 -12.90
N PRO A 13 -1.18 -14.52 -13.27
CA PRO A 13 -1.52 -15.46 -14.36
C PRO A 13 -2.67 -16.44 -14.08
N GLU A 14 -3.33 -16.37 -12.92
CA GLU A 14 -4.31 -17.38 -12.48
C GLU A 14 -5.57 -16.77 -11.83
N MET A 15 -5.72 -15.45 -11.83
CA MET A 15 -6.86 -14.80 -11.18
C MET A 15 -7.61 -13.99 -12.23
N ASP A 16 -8.66 -14.60 -12.80
CA ASP A 16 -9.55 -13.96 -13.75
C ASP A 16 -9.94 -12.56 -13.26
N SER A 17 -9.94 -11.59 -14.18
CA SER A 17 -10.16 -10.14 -14.03
C SER A 17 -11.50 -9.72 -13.40
N GLN A 18 -12.20 -10.64 -12.73
CA GLN A 18 -13.46 -10.37 -12.05
C GLN A 18 -13.25 -9.50 -10.80
N PRO A 19 -14.16 -8.53 -10.56
CA PRO A 19 -14.15 -7.71 -9.35
C PRO A 19 -14.28 -8.59 -8.11
N LEU A 20 -13.47 -8.31 -7.08
CA LEU A 20 -13.60 -8.97 -5.78
C LEU A 20 -15.03 -8.74 -5.24
N SER A 21 -15.78 -9.83 -5.07
CA SER A 21 -17.10 -9.82 -4.46
C SER A 21 -17.04 -10.45 -3.05
N LEU A 22 -17.95 -10.05 -2.16
CA LEU A 22 -18.06 -10.66 -0.83
C LEU A 22 -18.56 -12.11 -0.87
N GLU A 23 -19.21 -12.51 -1.97
CA GLU A 23 -19.69 -13.87 -2.20
C GLU A 23 -18.54 -14.86 -2.48
N GLU A 24 -17.38 -14.36 -2.92
CA GLU A 24 -16.17 -15.15 -3.14
C GLU A 24 -15.20 -15.04 -1.96
N SER A 25 -15.70 -15.30 -0.75
CA SER A 25 -14.94 -15.20 0.50
C SER A 25 -13.62 -15.98 0.45
N TRP A 26 -13.61 -17.16 -0.18
CA TRP A 26 -12.39 -17.96 -0.39
C TRP A 26 -11.33 -17.25 -1.24
N ARG A 27 -11.73 -16.51 -2.29
CA ARG A 27 -10.78 -15.72 -3.12
C ARG A 27 -10.14 -14.62 -2.30
N LEU A 28 -10.93 -13.96 -1.43
CA LEU A 28 -10.43 -12.93 -0.51
C LEU A 28 -9.46 -13.50 0.52
N ARG A 29 -9.68 -14.73 1.02
CA ARG A 29 -8.75 -15.44 1.92
C ARG A 29 -7.43 -15.78 1.23
N VAL A 30 -7.50 -16.36 0.03
CA VAL A 30 -6.31 -16.69 -0.77
C VAL A 30 -5.50 -15.43 -1.11
N ALA A 31 -6.18 -14.38 -1.56
CA ALA A 31 -5.53 -13.09 -1.84
C ALA A 31 -4.91 -12.49 -0.58
N SER A 32 -5.59 -12.53 0.57
CA SER A 32 -5.06 -12.08 1.86
C SER A 32 -3.78 -12.81 2.26
N ALA A 33 -3.76 -14.14 2.13
CA ALA A 33 -2.58 -14.95 2.43
C ALA A 33 -1.40 -14.61 1.50
N ARG A 34 -1.67 -14.42 0.20
CA ARG A 34 -0.66 -14.00 -0.79
C ARG A 34 -0.10 -12.62 -0.45
N VAL A 35 -0.96 -11.65 -0.14
CA VAL A 35 -0.56 -10.30 0.26
C VAL A 35 0.32 -10.32 1.51
N TYR A 36 -0.06 -11.09 2.53
CA TYR A 36 0.77 -11.25 3.73
C TYR A 36 2.14 -11.85 3.38
N SER A 37 2.17 -12.93 2.57
CA SER A 37 3.42 -13.56 2.16
C SER A 37 4.33 -12.61 1.37
N THR A 38 3.77 -11.83 0.44
CA THR A 38 4.51 -10.82 -0.34
C THR A 38 5.20 -9.82 0.58
N VAL A 39 4.47 -9.25 1.54
CA VAL A 39 5.01 -8.25 2.45
C VAL A 39 6.02 -8.85 3.42
N LYS A 40 5.71 -10.01 4.01
CA LYS A 40 6.60 -10.74 4.91
C LYS A 40 7.93 -11.09 4.25
N ASN A 41 7.91 -11.56 3.00
CA ASN A 41 9.12 -11.93 2.26
C ASN A 41 9.82 -10.74 1.60
N ARG A 42 9.32 -9.51 1.80
CA ARG A 42 9.85 -8.28 1.18
C ARG A 42 9.94 -8.39 -0.35
N ASP A 43 8.96 -9.06 -0.96
CA ASP A 43 8.90 -9.27 -2.41
C ASP A 43 8.41 -7.99 -3.11
N MET A 44 9.31 -7.00 -3.22
CA MET A 44 9.01 -5.64 -3.68
C MET A 44 8.43 -5.60 -5.10
N GLU A 45 8.72 -6.58 -5.95
CA GLU A 45 8.15 -6.67 -7.29
C GLU A 45 6.65 -6.94 -7.27
N ARG A 46 6.17 -7.59 -6.21
CA ARG A 46 4.76 -7.97 -6.02
C ARG A 46 3.99 -7.02 -5.11
N PHE A 47 4.64 -5.99 -4.54
CA PHE A 47 4.01 -5.04 -3.61
C PHE A 47 2.86 -4.25 -4.24
N GLU A 48 2.88 -4.01 -5.55
CA GLU A 48 1.78 -3.28 -6.21
C GLU A 48 0.46 -4.04 -6.12
N ALA A 49 0.48 -5.38 -6.19
CA ALA A 49 -0.74 -6.16 -6.00
C ALA A 49 -1.23 -6.12 -4.56
N ALA A 50 -0.34 -6.03 -3.57
CA ALA A 50 -0.73 -5.80 -2.18
C ALA A 50 -1.42 -4.45 -2.01
N LEU A 51 -0.92 -3.40 -2.66
CA LEU A 51 -1.56 -2.08 -2.66
C LEU A 51 -2.95 -2.13 -3.32
N VAL A 52 -3.07 -2.74 -4.49
CA VAL A 52 -4.35 -2.89 -5.22
C VAL A 52 -5.36 -3.68 -4.39
N PHE A 53 -4.94 -4.79 -3.78
CA PHE A 53 -5.80 -5.58 -2.89
C PHE A 53 -6.34 -4.72 -1.75
N LEU A 54 -5.47 -3.99 -1.04
CA LEU A 54 -5.86 -3.13 0.09
C LEU A 54 -6.79 -1.98 -0.33
N GLU A 55 -6.57 -1.38 -1.51
CA GLU A 55 -7.46 -0.35 -2.05
C GLU A 55 -8.84 -0.92 -2.35
N ASN A 56 -8.90 -2.09 -2.99
CA ASN A 56 -10.15 -2.77 -3.31
C ASN A 56 -10.91 -3.20 -2.06
N THR A 57 -10.25 -3.83 -1.08
CA THR A 57 -10.91 -4.27 0.16
C THR A 57 -11.37 -3.09 1.00
N TYR A 58 -10.66 -1.95 0.99
CA TYR A 58 -11.15 -0.73 1.64
C TYR A 58 -12.35 -0.11 0.92
N ARG A 59 -12.37 -0.12 -0.41
CA ARG A 59 -13.54 0.34 -1.18
C ARG A 59 -14.77 -0.52 -0.92
N LEU A 60 -14.60 -1.83 -0.81
CA LEU A 60 -15.67 -2.77 -0.48
C LEU A 60 -16.13 -2.64 0.97
N LEU A 61 -15.20 -2.44 1.90
CA LEU A 61 -15.45 -2.41 3.34
C LEU A 61 -14.78 -1.18 3.99
N PRO A 62 -15.26 0.05 3.72
CA PRO A 62 -14.61 1.29 4.16
C PRO A 62 -14.59 1.49 5.67
N ARG A 63 -15.40 0.72 6.40
CA ARG A 63 -15.50 0.71 7.87
C ARG A 63 -14.80 -0.49 8.51
N LEU A 64 -14.10 -1.32 7.74
CA LEU A 64 -13.38 -2.49 8.27
C LEU A 64 -12.39 -2.09 9.37
N VAL A 65 -11.69 -0.98 9.14
CA VAL A 65 -10.79 -0.32 10.09
C VAL A 65 -11.01 1.19 10.03
N ALA A 66 -10.61 1.91 11.07
CA ALA A 66 -10.56 3.38 11.02
C ALA A 66 -9.69 3.84 9.81
N PRO A 67 -10.11 4.85 9.04
CA PRO A 67 -9.40 5.25 7.81
C PRO A 67 -7.92 5.56 8.03
N ILE A 68 -7.56 6.18 9.16
CA ILE A 68 -6.17 6.44 9.54
C ILE A 68 -5.32 5.17 9.63
N LYS A 69 -5.90 4.02 10.01
CA LYS A 69 -5.17 2.73 10.06
C LYS A 69 -4.86 2.25 8.66
N HIS A 70 -5.82 2.33 7.73
CA HIS A 70 -5.63 1.97 6.33
C HIS A 70 -4.61 2.89 5.65
N MET A 71 -4.73 4.21 5.83
CA MET A 71 -3.77 5.18 5.30
C MET A 71 -2.33 4.88 5.74
N LYS A 72 -2.12 4.54 7.02
CA LYS A 72 -0.78 4.21 7.55
C LYS A 72 -0.18 2.95 6.91
N ILE A 73 -1.01 1.94 6.59
CA ILE A 73 -0.55 0.75 5.87
C ILE A 73 -0.15 1.12 4.44
N MET A 74 -1.04 1.83 3.72
CA MET A 74 -0.80 2.26 2.35
C MET A 74 0.45 3.14 2.23
N PHE A 75 0.59 4.13 3.11
CA PHE A 75 1.77 4.99 3.19
C PHE A 75 3.04 4.18 3.46
N GLY A 76 2.96 3.22 4.39
CA GLY A 76 4.05 2.32 4.74
C GLY A 76 4.58 1.52 3.57
N LEU A 77 3.68 0.80 2.90
CA LEU A 77 4.02 -0.04 1.75
C LEU A 77 4.55 0.79 0.57
N LYS A 78 3.91 1.93 0.27
CA LYS A 78 4.37 2.86 -0.79
C LYS A 78 5.77 3.39 -0.49
N THR A 79 6.03 3.76 0.77
CA THR A 79 7.35 4.21 1.23
C THR A 79 8.42 3.14 1.02
N MET A 80 8.13 1.89 1.39
CA MET A 80 9.04 0.76 1.19
C MET A 80 9.41 0.57 -0.28
N VAL A 81 8.44 0.63 -1.19
CA VAL A 81 8.69 0.51 -2.64
C VAL A 81 9.60 1.64 -3.13
N ILE A 82 9.33 2.89 -2.76
CA ILE A 82 10.15 4.03 -3.19
C ILE A 82 11.58 3.92 -2.64
N MET A 83 11.75 3.60 -1.36
CA MET A 83 13.07 3.45 -0.76
C MET A 83 13.86 2.30 -1.39
N TRP A 84 13.18 1.19 -1.74
CA TRP A 84 13.80 0.12 -2.50
C TRP A 84 14.19 0.57 -3.91
N MET A 85 13.34 1.30 -4.64
CA MET A 85 13.68 1.83 -5.98
C MET A 85 14.92 2.72 -5.92
N LEU A 86 15.01 3.59 -4.92
CA LEU A 86 16.16 4.45 -4.67
C LEU A 86 17.42 3.63 -4.35
N LYS A 87 17.32 2.64 -3.44
CA LYS A 87 18.44 1.78 -3.06
C LYS A 87 18.97 0.93 -4.22
N GLN A 88 18.09 0.47 -5.12
CA GLN A 88 18.46 -0.31 -6.31
C GLN A 88 18.96 0.56 -7.47
N GLY A 89 18.98 1.89 -7.32
CA GLY A 89 19.38 2.78 -8.39
C GLY A 89 18.47 2.68 -9.63
N ARG A 90 17.17 2.43 -9.45
CA ARG A 90 16.22 2.47 -10.57
C ARG A 90 16.22 3.85 -11.23
N GLY A 91 15.89 3.91 -12.52
CA GLY A 91 15.94 5.14 -13.30
C GLY A 91 15.26 6.32 -12.60
N MET A 92 15.89 7.50 -12.67
CA MET A 92 15.38 8.73 -12.04
C MET A 92 13.94 9.03 -12.48
N ILE A 93 13.67 8.93 -13.79
CA ILE A 93 12.36 9.22 -14.39
C ILE A 93 11.31 8.27 -13.81
N ASP A 94 11.57 6.96 -13.81
CA ASP A 94 10.66 5.95 -13.29
C ASP A 94 10.38 6.13 -11.79
N THR A 95 11.43 6.44 -11.03
CA THR A 95 11.34 6.68 -9.58
C THR A 95 10.51 7.92 -9.28
N VAL A 96 10.76 9.05 -9.95
CA VAL A 96 9.99 10.28 -9.79
C VAL A 96 8.54 10.11 -10.23
N PHE A 97 8.30 9.38 -11.32
CA PHE A 97 6.96 9.03 -11.78
C PHE A 97 6.21 8.23 -10.71
N LYS A 98 6.82 7.18 -10.16
CA LYS A 98 6.22 6.35 -9.11
C LYS A 98 5.96 7.14 -7.82
N ILE A 99 6.88 8.03 -7.41
CA ILE A 99 6.68 8.92 -6.26
C ILE A 99 5.42 9.79 -6.45
N ASN A 100 5.26 10.39 -7.64
CA ASN A 100 4.10 11.22 -7.93
C ASN A 100 2.78 10.43 -7.92
N GLN A 101 2.80 9.19 -8.42
CA GLN A 101 1.65 8.29 -8.40
C GLN A 101 1.28 7.88 -6.97
N PHE A 102 2.27 7.53 -6.13
CA PHE A 102 2.03 7.01 -4.79
C PHE A 102 1.65 8.07 -3.76
N PHE A 103 2.20 9.27 -3.89
CA PHE A 103 2.04 10.37 -2.94
C PHE A 103 1.37 11.59 -3.60
N PRO A 104 0.07 11.49 -3.95
CA PRO A 104 -0.69 12.63 -4.44
C PRO A 104 -0.95 13.65 -3.31
N SER A 105 -1.11 14.92 -3.67
CA SER A 105 -1.38 16.00 -2.70
C SER A 105 -2.79 15.94 -2.09
N LYS A 106 -3.70 15.17 -2.71
CA LYS A 106 -5.08 14.98 -2.26
C LYS A 106 -5.32 13.48 -2.02
N LEU A 107 -6.20 13.20 -1.05
CA LEU A 107 -6.56 11.85 -0.62
C LEU A 107 -8.09 11.68 -0.64
N PRO A 108 -8.72 11.75 -1.84
CA PRO A 108 -10.18 11.85 -1.97
C PRO A 108 -10.90 10.64 -1.38
N GLN A 109 -10.34 9.43 -1.54
CA GLN A 109 -10.93 8.18 -1.05
C GLN A 109 -11.17 8.10 0.47
N TYR A 110 -10.64 9.06 1.24
CA TYR A 110 -10.80 9.11 2.69
C TYR A 110 -11.45 10.40 3.19
N GLN A 111 -11.79 11.33 2.30
CA GLN A 111 -12.16 12.70 2.66
C GLN A 111 -13.41 12.77 3.54
N ASP A 112 -14.38 11.89 3.29
CA ASP A 112 -15.67 11.86 4.00
C ASP A 112 -15.71 10.87 5.18
N HIS A 113 -14.59 10.20 5.46
CA HIS A 113 -14.51 9.13 6.45
C HIS A 113 -13.48 9.39 7.54
N CYS A 114 -12.54 10.33 7.33
CA CYS A 114 -11.43 10.61 8.23
C CYS A 114 -11.61 11.95 8.96
N ASN A 115 -11.16 12.03 10.21
CA ASN A 115 -11.10 13.29 10.95
C ASN A 115 -10.20 14.29 10.21
N GLN A 116 -10.60 15.57 10.18
CA GLN A 116 -9.83 16.67 9.58
C GLN A 116 -8.39 16.74 10.10
N HIS A 117 -8.17 16.52 11.39
CA HIS A 117 -6.82 16.55 11.96
C HIS A 117 -5.94 15.40 11.44
N GLU A 118 -6.47 14.18 11.39
CA GLU A 118 -5.77 13.01 10.86
C GLU A 118 -5.48 13.15 9.35
N MET A 119 -6.47 13.66 8.61
CA MET A 119 -6.32 13.98 7.19
C MET A 119 -5.22 15.02 6.94
N PHE A 120 -5.17 16.07 7.76
CA PHE A 120 -4.11 17.08 7.69
C PHE A 120 -2.73 16.48 7.91
N LEU A 121 -2.56 15.70 8.99
CA LEU A 121 -1.28 15.03 9.29
C LEU A 121 -0.85 14.08 8.17
N MET A 122 -1.78 13.31 7.60
CA MET A 122 -1.46 12.40 6.51
C MET A 122 -1.08 13.13 5.23
N ARG A 123 -1.75 14.23 4.88
CA ARG A 123 -1.35 15.07 3.73
C ARG A 123 0.04 15.67 3.94
N LYS A 124 0.34 16.15 5.15
CA LYS A 124 1.67 16.66 5.49
C LYS A 124 2.73 15.56 5.33
N ASN A 125 2.52 14.39 5.91
CA ASN A 125 3.45 13.26 5.79
C ASN A 125 3.69 12.85 4.33
N HIS A 126 2.65 12.83 3.49
CA HIS A 126 2.77 12.57 2.05
C HIS A 126 3.67 13.60 1.36
N LEU A 127 3.47 14.89 1.64
CA LEU A 127 4.25 15.98 1.03
C LEU A 127 5.71 15.96 1.50
N ASP A 128 5.94 15.77 2.80
CA ASP A 128 7.28 15.71 3.39
C ASP A 128 8.07 14.54 2.82
N PHE A 129 7.46 13.34 2.76
CA PHE A 129 8.08 12.17 2.15
C PHE A 129 8.34 12.36 0.66
N LYS A 130 7.36 12.89 -0.08
CA LYS A 130 7.49 13.17 -1.51
C LYS A 130 8.66 14.11 -1.80
N ALA A 131 8.80 15.19 -1.04
CA ALA A 131 9.89 16.13 -1.19
C ALA A 131 11.25 15.50 -0.90
N LEU A 132 11.34 14.68 0.16
CA LEU A 132 12.55 13.90 0.47
C LEU A 132 12.90 12.95 -0.69
N ALA A 133 11.96 12.09 -1.09
CA ALA A 133 12.19 11.08 -2.11
C ALA A 133 12.57 11.67 -3.47
N GLN A 134 11.95 12.79 -3.86
CA GLN A 134 12.31 13.50 -5.09
C GLN A 134 13.73 14.10 -5.02
N ARG A 135 14.10 14.68 -3.87
CA ARG A 135 15.46 15.19 -3.66
C ARG A 135 16.50 14.07 -3.79
N LEU A 136 16.25 12.92 -3.16
CA LEU A 136 17.13 11.76 -3.24
C LEU A 136 17.20 11.20 -4.67
N ALA A 137 16.09 11.19 -5.41
CA ALA A 137 16.08 10.71 -6.79
C ALA A 137 16.89 11.61 -7.76
N MET A 138 16.97 12.92 -7.48
CA MET A 138 17.62 13.91 -8.35
C MET A 138 19.11 14.15 -8.02
N ASP A 139 19.56 13.73 -6.84
CA ASP A 139 20.89 14.03 -6.32
C ASP A 139 21.56 12.74 -5.82
N LYS A 140 22.47 12.21 -6.64
CA LYS A 140 23.14 10.93 -6.37
C LYS A 140 24.02 10.97 -5.13
N ASP A 141 24.69 12.09 -4.87
CA ASP A 141 25.58 12.24 -3.73
C ASP A 141 24.77 12.24 -2.43
N LYS A 142 23.66 12.99 -2.41
CA LYS A 142 22.72 12.97 -1.28
C LYS A 142 22.07 11.60 -1.09
N LEU A 143 21.74 10.89 -2.18
CA LEU A 143 21.20 9.54 -2.09
C LEU A 143 22.19 8.58 -1.45
N GLN A 144 23.46 8.62 -1.88
CA GLN A 144 24.50 7.75 -1.35
C GLN A 144 24.76 8.01 0.14
N ASP A 145 24.84 9.28 0.53
CA ASP A 145 24.94 9.70 1.93
C ASP A 145 23.73 9.19 2.74
N TYR A 146 22.52 9.39 2.24
CA TYR A 146 21.30 8.98 2.92
C TYR A 146 21.17 7.46 3.09
N ILE A 147 21.51 6.67 2.07
CA ILE A 147 21.52 5.20 2.15
C ILE A 147 22.49 4.73 3.24
N THR A 148 23.66 5.36 3.32
CA THR A 148 24.73 4.96 4.24
C THR A 148 24.42 5.34 5.69
N ASN A 149 23.87 6.55 5.89
CA ASN A 149 23.83 7.16 7.21
C ASN A 149 22.44 7.20 7.85
N HIS A 150 21.36 7.08 7.07
CA HIS A 150 20.01 7.41 7.56
C HIS A 150 18.92 6.40 7.18
N MET A 151 19.05 5.72 6.04
CA MET A 151 17.97 4.89 5.50
C MET A 151 17.60 3.73 6.43
N GLU A 152 18.59 3.04 7.02
CA GLU A 152 18.32 1.88 7.90
C GLU A 152 17.58 2.31 9.18
N GLU A 153 17.97 3.42 9.78
CA GLU A 153 17.32 3.95 10.99
C GLU A 153 15.87 4.37 10.72
N GLN A 154 15.64 5.06 9.59
CA GLN A 154 14.33 5.66 9.29
C GLN A 154 13.36 4.68 8.61
N TYR A 155 13.88 3.86 7.70
CA TYR A 155 13.10 3.02 6.79
C TYR A 155 13.65 1.59 6.63
N GLY A 156 14.54 1.15 7.54
CA GLY A 156 15.06 -0.21 7.60
C GLY A 156 14.09 -1.20 8.26
N GLU A 157 14.63 -2.27 8.83
CA GLU A 157 13.81 -3.44 9.22
C GLU A 157 12.77 -3.11 10.30
N HIS A 158 13.08 -2.20 11.24
CA HIS A 158 12.13 -1.80 12.27
C HIS A 158 10.88 -1.10 11.68
N TYR A 159 11.07 -0.31 10.63
CA TYR A 159 9.96 0.29 9.90
C TYR A 159 9.15 -0.80 9.16
N ALA A 160 9.83 -1.69 8.47
CA ALA A 160 9.21 -2.78 7.71
C ALA A 160 8.33 -3.68 8.60
N GLN A 161 8.83 -4.07 9.78
CA GLN A 161 8.06 -4.86 10.74
C GLN A 161 6.80 -4.14 11.22
N LYS A 162 6.89 -2.82 11.50
CA LYS A 162 5.71 -2.02 11.87
C LYS A 162 4.67 -1.97 10.75
N VAL A 163 5.08 -1.95 9.49
CA VAL A 163 4.15 -1.99 8.34
C VAL A 163 3.53 -3.38 8.22
N GLU A 164 4.33 -4.44 8.35
CA GLU A 164 3.85 -5.83 8.35
C GLU A 164 2.82 -6.09 9.46
N ASP A 165 3.09 -5.64 10.68
CA ASP A 165 2.18 -5.83 11.82
C ASP A 165 0.82 -5.14 11.58
N ARG A 166 0.84 -3.93 11.00
CA ARG A 166 -0.39 -3.22 10.64
C ARG A 166 -1.16 -3.94 9.55
N LEU A 167 -0.47 -4.48 8.55
CA LEU A 167 -1.08 -5.29 7.51
C LEU A 167 -1.71 -6.55 8.10
N LEU A 168 -0.99 -7.28 8.95
CA LEU A 168 -1.51 -8.50 9.58
C LEU A 168 -2.77 -8.20 10.41
N GLN A 169 -2.80 -7.09 11.15
CA GLN A 169 -4.00 -6.65 11.87
C GLN A 169 -5.17 -6.35 10.93
N TYR A 170 -4.90 -5.72 9.79
CA TYR A 170 -5.93 -5.45 8.77
C TYR A 170 -6.50 -6.74 8.18
N LEU A 171 -5.63 -7.69 7.80
CA LEU A 171 -6.03 -8.97 7.22
C LEU A 171 -6.80 -9.84 8.22
N ARG A 172 -6.37 -9.86 9.49
CA ARG A 172 -7.14 -10.52 10.56
C ARG A 172 -8.52 -9.89 10.73
N LYS A 173 -8.63 -8.56 10.61
CA LYS A 173 -9.93 -7.88 10.70
C LYS A 173 -10.81 -8.22 9.50
N LEU A 174 -10.22 -8.30 8.30
CA LEU A 174 -10.91 -8.76 7.10
C LEU A 174 -11.48 -10.17 7.30
N GLU A 175 -10.69 -11.11 7.81
CA GLU A 175 -11.14 -12.48 8.07
C GLU A 175 -12.39 -12.53 8.97
N THR A 176 -12.47 -11.68 9.99
CA THR A 176 -13.62 -11.67 10.92
C THR A 176 -14.96 -11.25 10.29
N VAL A 177 -14.94 -10.63 9.11
CA VAL A 177 -16.15 -10.16 8.43
C VAL A 177 -16.47 -10.95 7.17
N LEU A 178 -15.60 -11.87 6.76
CA LEU A 178 -15.87 -12.73 5.62
C LEU A 178 -16.87 -13.82 6.02
N PRO A 179 -17.88 -14.13 5.19
CA PRO A 179 -18.75 -15.28 5.41
C PRO A 179 -17.92 -16.57 5.58
N GLY A 180 -18.40 -17.45 6.46
CA GLY A 180 -17.84 -18.80 6.58
C GLY A 180 -17.96 -19.55 5.26
N ASP A 181 -17.09 -20.53 5.02
CA ASP A 181 -17.14 -21.34 3.81
C ASP A 181 -18.45 -22.16 3.84
N THR A 182 -19.51 -21.68 3.18
CA THR A 182 -20.62 -22.53 2.78
C THR A 182 -20.12 -23.36 1.62
N LEU A 183 -19.47 -24.49 1.95
CA LEU A 183 -19.33 -25.61 1.04
C LEU A 183 -20.77 -26.09 0.74
N HIS A 184 -21.30 -25.66 -0.40
CA HIS A 184 -22.49 -26.26 -1.00
C HIS A 184 -22.07 -27.44 -1.88
#